data_AF-A0A329ZJK4-F1
#
_entry.id   AF-A0A329ZJK4-F1
#
_cell.length_a   1.000
_cell.length_b   1.000
_cell.length_c   1.000
_cell.angle_alpha   90.00
_cell.angle_beta   90.00
_cell.angle_gamma   90.00
#
_symmetry.space_group_name_H-M   'P 1'
#
loop_
_entity.id
_entity.type
_entity.pdbx_description
1 polymer ?
#
loop_
_entity_poly.entity_id
_entity_poly.type
_entity_poly.pdbx_seq_one_letter_code
_entity_poly.pdbx_strand_id
1 'polypeptide(L)'
;MSKSSFRDGGDAIKIVGKINTYQAFLEFKQEIELYLKAYKDQDTSSKYSFNGEKFRIYFVRAYPLNSYVLGFLCKLALHDKINIETIVDGSRMFTFFEEIGLLELFEVKIREEG
;
A
#
# COMPACT_ATOMS: atom_id res chain seq x y z
N MET A 1 17.14 10.77 -6.74
CA MET A 1 16.57 9.45 -6.43
C MET A 1 15.47 9.65 -5.39
N SER A 2 14.22 9.30 -5.70
CA SER A 2 13.15 9.24 -4.68
C SER A 2 13.42 8.00 -3.85
N LYS A 3 13.74 8.16 -2.56
CA LYS A 3 14.09 7.06 -1.68
C LYS A 3 12.84 6.65 -0.93
N SER A 4 12.21 5.56 -1.34
CA SER A 4 11.13 4.95 -0.56
C SER A 4 11.68 3.99 0.48
N SER A 5 11.08 3.98 1.67
CA SER A 5 11.45 3.03 2.73
C SER A 5 10.23 2.24 3.18
N PHE A 6 10.43 0.94 3.35
CA PHE A 6 9.44 0.00 3.88
C PHE A 6 9.70 -0.21 5.36
N ARG A 7 8.67 -0.07 6.19
CA ARG A 7 8.75 -0.42 7.62
C ARG A 7 7.59 -1.33 7.98
N ASP A 8 7.91 -2.36 8.74
CA ASP A 8 6.95 -3.25 9.36
C ASP A 8 6.30 -2.48 10.52
N GLY A 9 5.10 -1.96 10.31
CA GLY A 9 4.19 -1.75 11.44
C GLY A 9 3.49 -3.09 11.60
N GLY A 10 3.46 -3.70 12.78
CA GLY A 10 2.93 -5.07 12.94
C GLY A 10 1.54 -5.33 12.32
N ASP A 11 0.79 -4.27 12.00
CA ASP A 11 -0.51 -4.32 11.36
C ASP A 11 -0.60 -3.68 9.95
N ALA A 12 0.50 -3.12 9.38
CA ALA A 12 0.52 -2.41 8.08
C ALA A 12 1.92 -2.32 7.44
N ILE A 13 1.99 -2.47 6.12
CA ILE A 13 3.20 -2.18 5.35
C ILE A 13 3.31 -0.67 5.15
N LYS A 14 4.31 -0.04 5.76
CA LYS A 14 4.50 1.42 5.64
C LYS A 14 5.41 1.76 4.46
N ILE A 15 4.89 2.55 3.51
CA ILE A 15 5.59 3.02 2.32
C ILE A 15 5.79 4.52 2.45
N VAL A 16 7.04 4.94 2.61
CA VAL A 16 7.39 6.36 2.78
C VAL A 16 7.93 6.90 1.46
N GLY A 17 7.46 8.06 0.99
CA GLY A 17 7.99 8.74 -0.18
C GLY A 17 7.34 8.33 -1.50
N LYS A 18 7.68 9.05 -2.58
CA LYS A 18 6.98 8.96 -3.87
C LYS A 18 7.47 7.81 -4.74
N ILE A 19 6.54 7.15 -5.44
CA ILE A 19 6.83 6.11 -6.44
C ILE A 19 6.65 6.72 -7.83
N ASN A 20 7.67 7.43 -8.33
CA ASN A 20 7.53 8.28 -9.53
C ASN A 20 8.19 7.71 -10.79
N THR A 21 8.95 6.63 -10.67
CA THR A 21 9.63 6.01 -11.80
C THR A 21 9.15 4.58 -11.96
N TYR A 22 9.26 4.05 -13.18
CA TYR A 22 8.97 2.64 -13.43
C TYR A 22 9.85 1.72 -12.58
N GLN A 23 11.12 2.07 -12.40
CA GLN A 23 12.04 1.32 -11.52
C GLN A 23 11.58 1.31 -10.07
N ALA A 24 11.16 2.46 -9.52
CA ALA A 24 10.62 2.52 -8.16
C ALA A 24 9.31 1.74 -8.03
N PHE A 25 8.51 1.68 -9.10
CA PHE A 25 7.32 0.83 -9.14
C PHE A 25 7.70 -0.67 -9.13
N LEU A 26 8.72 -1.09 -9.86
CA LEU A 26 9.17 -2.49 -9.85
C LEU A 26 9.66 -2.91 -8.46
N GLU A 27 10.40 -2.04 -7.78
CA GLU A 27 10.86 -2.25 -6.39
C GLU A 27 9.66 -2.35 -5.44
N PHE A 28 8.70 -1.44 -5.54
CA PHE A 28 7.45 -1.50 -4.79
C PHE A 28 6.68 -2.79 -5.03
N LYS A 29 6.51 -3.19 -6.31
CA LYS A 29 5.78 -4.42 -6.68
C LYS A 29 6.44 -5.65 -6.09
N GLN A 30 7.76 -5.76 -6.21
CA GLN A 30 8.52 -6.89 -5.68
C GLN A 30 8.36 -6.98 -4.15
N GLU A 31 8.46 -5.86 -3.45
CA GLU A 31 8.30 -5.84 -2.00
C GLU A 31 6.88 -6.26 -1.60
N ILE A 32 5.84 -5.69 -2.23
CA ILE A 32 4.44 -6.06 -1.96
C ILE A 32 4.18 -7.55 -2.24
N GLU A 33 4.79 -8.13 -3.27
CA GLU A 33 4.66 -9.57 -3.57
C GLU A 33 5.22 -10.45 -2.45
N LEU A 34 6.26 -10.00 -1.73
CA LEU A 34 6.80 -10.73 -0.58
C LEU A 34 5.82 -10.71 0.60
N TYR A 35 5.26 -9.54 0.94
CA TYR A 35 4.24 -9.44 1.99
C TYR A 35 2.94 -10.17 1.61
N LEU A 36 2.53 -10.14 0.34
CA LEU A 36 1.36 -10.88 -0.12
C LEU A 36 1.54 -12.39 0.03
N LYS A 37 2.75 -12.89 -0.22
CA LYS A 37 3.05 -14.30 0.00
C LYS A 37 2.92 -14.65 1.48
N ALA A 38 3.56 -13.88 2.36
CA ALA A 38 3.46 -14.09 3.81
C ALA A 38 2.02 -14.00 4.32
N TYR A 39 1.23 -13.03 3.83
CA TYR A 39 -0.19 -12.87 4.14
C TYR A 39 -1.01 -14.11 3.72
N LYS A 40 -0.78 -14.64 2.52
CA LYS A 40 -1.48 -15.85 2.02
C LYS A 40 -1.07 -17.11 2.76
N ASP A 41 0.21 -17.21 3.10
CA ASP A 41 0.77 -18.36 3.81
C ASP A 41 0.47 -18.31 5.32
N GLN A 42 -0.23 -17.26 5.80
CA GLN A 42 -0.51 -17.01 7.22
C GLN A 42 0.76 -17.02 8.09
N ASP A 43 1.86 -16.54 7.52
CA ASP A 43 3.13 -16.45 8.21
C ASP A 43 3.06 -15.37 9.29
N THR A 44 3.30 -15.78 10.53
CA THR A 44 3.27 -14.93 11.74
C THR A 44 4.66 -14.68 12.32
N SER A 45 5.72 -15.14 11.64
CA SER A 45 7.06 -15.25 12.22
C SER A 45 8.16 -14.53 11.43
N SER A 46 7.98 -14.29 10.12
CA SER A 46 8.97 -13.56 9.32
C SER A 46 8.82 -12.04 9.40
N LYS A 47 9.84 -11.31 8.92
CA LYS A 47 9.82 -9.84 8.76
C LYS A 47 8.80 -9.32 7.72
N TYR A 48 8.09 -10.22 7.06
CA TYR A 48 7.00 -9.91 6.14
C TYR A 48 5.66 -10.39 6.69
N SER A 49 5.65 -10.93 7.92
CA SER A 49 4.43 -11.37 8.59
C SER A 49 3.45 -10.22 8.70
N PHE A 50 2.18 -10.53 8.52
CA PHE A 50 1.13 -9.55 8.50
C PHE A 50 0.07 -9.95 9.52
N ASN A 51 -0.06 -9.19 10.61
CA ASN A 51 -1.10 -9.43 11.60
C ASN A 51 -2.35 -8.62 11.23
N GLY A 52 -3.37 -9.29 10.75
CA GLY A 52 -4.67 -8.67 10.49
C GLY A 52 -5.47 -9.37 9.41
N GLU A 53 -6.79 -9.11 9.42
CA GLU A 53 -7.71 -9.71 8.45
C GLU A 53 -7.59 -9.10 7.05
N LYS A 54 -7.09 -7.86 6.94
CA LYS A 54 -7.00 -7.09 5.68
C LYS A 54 -5.57 -6.75 5.37
N PHE A 55 -5.16 -6.85 4.11
CA PHE A 55 -3.84 -6.46 3.64
C PHE A 55 -3.70 -4.92 3.70
N ARG A 56 -3.05 -4.43 4.74
CA ARG A 56 -3.00 -2.99 5.03
C ARG A 56 -1.73 -2.34 4.51
N ILE A 57 -1.91 -1.26 3.75
CA ILE A 57 -0.81 -0.46 3.19
C ILE A 57 -0.91 0.95 3.74
N TYR A 58 0.17 1.47 4.32
CA TYR A 58 0.24 2.85 4.80
C TYR A 58 1.15 3.69 3.91
N PHE A 59 0.56 4.58 3.13
CA PHE A 59 1.29 5.55 2.33
C PHE A 59 1.59 6.83 3.12
N VAL A 60 2.87 7.17 3.25
CA VAL A 60 3.34 8.39 3.91
C VAL A 60 4.16 9.22 2.95
N ARG A 61 3.77 10.47 2.70
CA ARG A 61 4.40 11.40 1.75
C ARG A 61 4.56 10.77 0.36
N ALA A 62 3.64 9.89 -0.01
CA ALA A 62 3.68 9.13 -1.25
C ALA A 62 2.90 9.80 -2.39
N TYR A 63 2.12 10.85 -2.10
CA TYR A 63 1.37 11.56 -3.12
C TYR A 63 2.29 12.23 -4.18
N PRO A 64 1.93 12.16 -5.47
CA PRO A 64 0.84 11.37 -6.04
C PRO A 64 1.25 9.91 -6.26
N LEU A 65 0.28 8.98 -6.22
CA LEU A 65 0.49 7.64 -6.74
C LEU A 65 0.38 7.66 -8.27
N ASN A 66 1.30 6.97 -8.94
CA ASN A 66 1.24 6.82 -10.39
C ASN A 66 0.24 5.71 -10.81
N SER A 67 -0.08 5.68 -12.10
CA SER A 67 -1.02 4.69 -12.66
C SER A 67 -0.53 3.25 -12.57
N TYR A 68 0.79 3.00 -12.52
CA TYR A 68 1.33 1.64 -12.34
C TYR A 68 1.00 1.10 -10.94
N VAL A 69 1.20 1.91 -9.90
CA VAL A 69 0.85 1.55 -8.52
C VAL A 69 -0.65 1.32 -8.41
N LEU A 70 -1.47 2.25 -8.89
CA LEU A 70 -2.92 2.11 -8.86
C LEU A 70 -3.41 0.87 -9.62
N GLY A 71 -2.91 0.66 -10.84
CA GLY A 71 -3.27 -0.50 -11.66
C GLY A 71 -2.91 -1.83 -10.98
N PHE A 72 -1.74 -1.88 -10.34
CA PHE A 72 -1.33 -3.06 -9.57
C PHE A 72 -2.24 -3.30 -8.36
N LEU A 73 -2.53 -2.27 -7.54
CA LEU A 73 -3.43 -2.39 -6.40
C LEU A 73 -4.85 -2.79 -6.83
N CYS A 74 -5.37 -2.21 -7.92
CA CYS A 74 -6.66 -2.59 -8.50
C CYS A 74 -6.66 -4.05 -8.95
N LYS A 75 -5.57 -4.53 -9.58
CA LYS A 75 -5.45 -5.95 -9.95
C LYS A 75 -5.55 -6.84 -8.72
N LEU A 76 -4.83 -6.52 -7.65
CA LEU A 76 -4.87 -7.28 -6.41
C LEU A 76 -6.27 -7.31 -5.79
N ALA A 77 -6.94 -6.16 -5.70
CA ALA A 77 -8.28 -6.09 -5.11
C ALA A 77 -9.35 -6.76 -5.97
N LEU A 78 -9.39 -6.44 -7.27
CA LEU A 78 -10.50 -6.83 -8.16
C LEU A 78 -10.34 -8.25 -8.71
N HIS A 79 -9.13 -8.65 -9.06
CA HIS A 79 -8.87 -9.96 -9.68
C HIS A 79 -8.39 -11.00 -8.68
N ASP A 80 -7.44 -10.63 -7.82
CA ASP A 80 -6.89 -11.58 -6.83
C ASP A 80 -7.73 -11.65 -5.54
N LYS A 81 -8.77 -10.82 -5.44
CA LYS A 81 -9.70 -10.75 -4.30
C LYS A 81 -9.00 -10.50 -2.96
N ILE A 82 -7.90 -9.75 -2.98
CA ILE A 82 -7.21 -9.32 -1.77
C ILE A 82 -7.99 -8.17 -1.16
N ASN A 83 -8.38 -8.30 0.10
CA ASN A 83 -8.99 -7.20 0.85
C ASN A 83 -7.90 -6.20 1.26
N ILE A 84 -7.88 -5.03 0.64
CA ILE A 84 -6.85 -4.00 0.86
C ILE A 84 -7.44 -2.86 1.69
N GLU A 85 -6.77 -2.54 2.80
CA GLU A 85 -7.04 -1.31 3.56
C GLU A 85 -5.88 -0.34 3.35
N THR A 86 -6.18 0.88 2.91
CA THR A 86 -5.16 1.90 2.67
C THR A 86 -5.21 2.98 3.72
N ILE A 87 -4.10 3.17 4.45
CA ILE A 87 -3.90 4.34 5.31
C ILE A 87 -3.13 5.39 4.52
N VAL A 88 -3.51 6.66 4.67
CA VAL A 88 -2.80 7.81 4.09
C VAL A 88 -2.46 8.84 5.17
N ASP A 89 -1.39 9.60 4.96
CA ASP A 89 -0.85 10.56 5.95
C ASP A 89 -1.45 11.97 5.89
N GLY A 90 -2.40 12.22 5.00
CA GLY A 90 -3.07 13.52 4.94
C GLY A 90 -4.20 13.61 3.92
N SER A 91 -4.97 14.69 4.01
CA SER A 91 -6.17 14.95 3.21
C SER A 91 -5.91 14.95 1.70
N ARG A 92 -4.71 15.37 1.26
CA ARG A 92 -4.37 15.43 -0.16
C ARG A 92 -4.44 14.06 -0.84
N MET A 93 -3.91 13.03 -0.19
CA MET A 93 -3.92 11.68 -0.76
C MET A 93 -5.27 11.01 -0.59
N PHE A 94 -6.00 11.32 0.48
CA PHE A 94 -7.39 10.89 0.65
C PHE A 94 -8.29 11.43 -0.47
N THR A 95 -8.27 12.74 -0.69
CA THR A 95 -9.03 13.43 -1.75
C THR A 95 -8.69 12.86 -3.13
N PHE A 96 -7.41 12.52 -3.35
CA PHE A 96 -7.00 11.85 -4.58
C PHE A 96 -7.70 10.50 -4.80
N PHE A 97 -7.82 9.66 -3.76
CA PHE A 97 -8.58 8.40 -3.87
C PHE A 97 -10.08 8.64 -4.06
N GLU A 98 -10.63 9.72 -3.48
CA GLU A 98 -12.01 10.15 -3.66
C GLU A 98 -12.30 10.54 -5.11
N GLU A 99 -11.49 11.43 -5.67
CA GLU A 99 -11.63 11.94 -7.04
C GLU A 99 -11.58 10.83 -8.09
N ILE A 100 -10.79 9.79 -7.85
CA ILE A 100 -10.68 8.63 -8.76
C ILE A 100 -11.66 7.49 -8.42
N GLY A 101 -12.53 7.67 -7.42
CA GLY A 101 -13.58 6.72 -7.06
C GLY A 101 -13.09 5.42 -6.42
N LEU A 102 -11.96 5.46 -5.71
CA LEU A 102 -11.31 4.27 -5.14
C LEU A 102 -11.31 4.24 -3.60
N LEU A 103 -11.97 5.18 -2.92
CA LEU A 103 -12.09 5.19 -1.46
C LEU A 103 -12.67 3.89 -0.90
N GLU A 104 -13.80 3.44 -1.44
CA GLU A 104 -14.50 2.24 -0.97
C GLU A 104 -13.71 0.97 -1.33
N LEU A 105 -13.14 0.91 -2.54
CA LEU A 105 -12.39 -0.26 -3.01
C LEU A 105 -11.19 -0.59 -2.11
N PHE A 106 -10.55 0.44 -1.56
CA PHE A 106 -9.35 0.31 -0.73
C PHE A 106 -9.56 0.69 0.74
N GLU A 107 -10.81 0.85 1.17
CA GLU A 107 -11.18 1.24 2.53
C GLU A 107 -10.28 2.36 3.11
N VAL A 108 -10.14 3.45 2.36
CA VAL A 108 -9.10 4.44 2.63
C VAL A 108 -9.37 5.17 3.95
N LYS A 109 -8.36 5.23 4.83
CA LYS A 109 -8.39 5.91 6.13
C LYS A 109 -7.29 6.96 6.22
N ILE A 110 -7.58 8.09 6.87
CA ILE A 110 -6.57 9.11 7.19
C ILE A 110 -5.97 8.80 8.56
N ARG A 111 -4.65 8.82 8.65
CA ARG A 111 -3.90 8.87 9.91
C ARG A 111 -2.79 9.89 9.76
N GLU A 112 -2.97 11.06 10.36
CA GLU A 112 -1.96 12.11 10.34
C GLU A 112 -0.68 11.64 11.03
N GLU A 113 0.47 11.80 10.36
CA GLU A 113 1.77 11.71 11.04
C GLU A 113 2.12 13.12 11.55
N GLY A 114 2.19 13.24 12.87
CA GLY A 114 2.71 14.44 13.55
C GLY A 114 4.22 14.60 13.38
#